data_AF-A0A2E5LLF8-F1
#
_entry.id   AF-A0A2E5LLF8-F1
#
_cell.length_a   1.000
_cell.length_b   1.000
_cell.length_c   1.000
_cell.angle_alpha   90.00
_cell.angle_beta   90.00
_cell.angle_gamma   90.00
#
_symmetry.space_group_name_H-M   'P 1'
#
loop_
_entity.id
_entity.type
_entity.pdbx_description
1 polymer ?
#
loop_
_entity_poly.entity_id
_entity_poly.type
_entity_poly.pdbx_seq_one_letter_code
_entity_poly.pdbx_strand_id
1 'polypeptide(L)'
;MLSRVRLLPVFIFVASLILTLKAGSIWVEFGNIEGGIEVQTARAQETPQLDPQVKKSDEEKANKKRGSPVSTQPGDKGQEENIDPLEFSRSEILILQELSQRRKALDRRERQITRREGLLQAAELKLVTKQGELKKIRQDIKSLLGAADEKEKARLQNLVKIYESMKPKDAARIFNELDMTVLMGVVAKMSVRKVAMIISAMEVKKARVVTRELAEQKKPFSLPK
;
A
#
# COMPACT_ATOMS: atom_id res chain seq x y z
N MET A 1 -13.59 20.77 -39.22
CA MET A 1 -14.77 20.78 -38.33
C MET A 1 -14.63 19.63 -37.35
N LEU A 2 -14.01 19.84 -36.18
CA LEU A 2 -13.84 18.78 -35.17
C LEU A 2 -14.63 19.17 -33.92
N SER A 3 -15.67 18.39 -33.65
CA SER A 3 -16.64 18.59 -32.58
C SER A 3 -15.97 18.60 -31.21
N ARG A 4 -16.36 19.57 -30.36
CA ARG A 4 -16.03 19.58 -28.93
C ARG A 4 -16.74 18.44 -28.23
N VAL A 5 -16.14 17.26 -28.22
CA VAL A 5 -16.60 16.12 -27.43
C VAL A 5 -16.46 16.49 -25.95
N ARG A 6 -17.60 16.68 -25.28
CA ARG A 6 -17.63 16.84 -23.82
C ARG A 6 -17.30 15.48 -23.22
N LEU A 7 -16.24 15.41 -22.42
CA LEU A 7 -15.78 14.16 -21.79
C LEU A 7 -16.80 13.55 -20.82
N LEU A 8 -17.67 14.39 -20.24
CA LEU A 8 -18.65 13.98 -19.23
C LEU A 8 -19.69 12.96 -19.74
N PRO A 9 -20.37 13.16 -20.89
CA PRO A 9 -21.28 12.15 -21.43
C PRO A 9 -20.59 10.86 -21.90
N VAL A 10 -19.37 10.93 -22.43
CA VAL A 10 -18.63 9.74 -22.88
C VAL A 10 -18.20 8.88 -21.68
N PHE A 11 -17.78 9.50 -20.58
CA PHE A 11 -17.37 8.78 -19.38
C PHE A 11 -18.53 8.05 -18.70
N ILE A 12 -19.72 8.66 -18.67
CA ILE A 12 -20.95 8.01 -18.16
C ILE A 12 -21.31 6.79 -19.02
N PHE A 13 -21.19 6.90 -20.34
CA PHE A 13 -21.49 5.79 -21.24
C PHE A 13 -20.51 4.61 -21.06
N VAL A 14 -19.21 4.90 -20.92
CA VAL A 14 -18.18 3.89 -20.65
C VAL A 14 -18.36 3.25 -19.28
N ALA A 15 -18.68 4.04 -18.25
CA ALA A 15 -18.96 3.53 -16.92
C ALA A 15 -20.20 2.62 -16.90
N SER A 16 -21.26 2.99 -17.64
CA SER A 16 -22.48 2.18 -17.75
C SER A 16 -22.22 0.86 -18.50
N LEU A 17 -21.39 0.89 -19.55
CA LEU A 17 -21.00 -0.30 -20.32
C LEU A 17 -20.21 -1.30 -19.46
N ILE A 18 -19.26 -0.80 -18.66
CA ILE A 18 -18.46 -1.63 -17.75
C ILE A 18 -19.33 -2.21 -16.63
N LEU A 19 -20.32 -1.46 -16.14
CA LEU A 19 -21.24 -1.93 -15.11
C LEU A 19 -22.13 -3.07 -15.62
N THR A 20 -22.62 -3.00 -16.86
CA THR A 20 -23.42 -4.09 -17.46
C THR A 20 -22.61 -5.36 -17.71
N LEU A 21 -21.34 -5.22 -18.12
CA LEU A 21 -20.46 -6.38 -18.29
C LEU A 21 -20.17 -7.07 -16.95
N LYS A 22 -20.01 -6.29 -15.89
CA LYS A 22 -19.66 -6.81 -14.56
C LYS A 22 -20.87 -7.37 -13.81
N ALA A 23 -22.08 -6.88 -14.06
CA ALA A 23 -23.31 -7.46 -13.53
C ALA A 23 -23.56 -8.88 -14.09
N GLY A 24 -23.20 -9.12 -15.36
CA GLY A 24 -23.23 -10.47 -15.96
C GLY A 24 -22.25 -11.45 -15.32
N SER A 25 -21.03 -11.01 -14.98
CA SER A 25 -20.04 -11.88 -14.34
C SER A 25 -20.41 -12.22 -12.89
N ILE A 26 -20.98 -11.28 -12.14
CA ILE A 26 -21.41 -11.52 -10.74
C ILE A 26 -22.56 -12.55 -10.68
N TRP A 27 -23.45 -12.59 -11.66
CA TRP A 27 -24.57 -13.55 -11.67
C TRP A 27 -24.12 -14.98 -11.99
N VAL A 28 -23.13 -15.13 -12.88
CA VAL A 28 -22.46 -16.42 -13.15
C VAL A 28 -21.62 -16.89 -11.96
N GLU A 29 -21.07 -15.96 -11.17
CA GLU A 29 -20.33 -16.27 -9.94
C GLU A 29 -21.26 -16.71 -8.80
N PHE A 30 -22.47 -16.15 -8.71
CA PHE A 30 -23.48 -16.56 -7.70
C PHE A 30 -24.12 -17.93 -8.00
N GLY A 31 -24.28 -18.30 -9.28
CA GLY A 31 -24.80 -19.61 -9.68
C GLY A 31 -23.83 -20.78 -9.43
N ASN A 32 -22.53 -20.51 -9.27
CA ASN A 32 -21.50 -21.52 -8.98
C ASN A 32 -21.24 -21.74 -7.48
N ILE A 33 -21.94 -21.03 -6.59
CA ILE A 33 -21.75 -21.16 -5.12
C ILE A 33 -22.68 -22.23 -4.52
N GLU A 34 -23.70 -22.69 -5.25
CA GLU A 34 -24.66 -23.70 -4.77
C GLU A 34 -24.23 -25.16 -5.05
N GLY A 35 -23.15 -25.37 -5.80
CA GLY A 35 -22.68 -26.68 -6.22
C GLY A 35 -21.21 -26.94 -5.91
N GLY A 36 -20.87 -27.16 -4.64
CA GLY A 36 -19.63 -27.82 -4.22
C GLY A 36 -18.33 -27.05 -4.45
N ILE A 37 -17.50 -26.95 -3.40
CA ILE A 37 -16.14 -26.43 -3.51
C ILE A 37 -15.33 -27.45 -4.33
N GLU A 38 -15.24 -27.23 -5.64
CA GLU A 38 -14.35 -27.98 -6.52
C GLU A 38 -12.94 -27.40 -6.38
N VAL A 39 -12.18 -27.99 -5.46
CA VAL A 39 -10.74 -27.76 -5.33
C VAL A 39 -10.10 -28.13 -6.66
N GLN A 40 -9.63 -27.12 -7.41
CA GLN A 40 -8.74 -27.34 -8.54
C GLN A 40 -7.49 -28.07 -8.03
N THR A 41 -7.45 -29.38 -8.28
CA THR A 41 -6.26 -30.19 -8.16
C THR A 41 -5.30 -29.74 -9.26
N ALA A 42 -4.16 -29.17 -8.85
CA ALA A 42 -3.07 -28.87 -9.75
C ALA A 42 -2.61 -30.17 -10.43
N ARG A 43 -2.90 -30.28 -11.72
CA ARG A 43 -2.43 -31.34 -12.59
C ARG A 43 -0.94 -31.10 -12.84
N ALA A 44 -0.07 -31.91 -12.24
CA ALA A 44 1.33 -31.93 -12.58
C ALA A 44 1.47 -32.42 -14.03
N GLN A 45 1.89 -31.52 -14.92
CA GLN A 45 2.24 -31.85 -16.30
C GLN A 45 3.63 -32.50 -16.35
N GLU A 46 3.63 -33.62 -17.07
CA GLU A 46 4.70 -34.31 -17.79
C GLU A 46 6.04 -33.58 -17.97
N THR A 47 7.09 -34.40 -17.74
CA THR A 47 8.46 -34.36 -18.27
C THR A 47 8.73 -33.47 -19.49
N PRO A 48 9.90 -32.81 -19.48
CA PRO A 48 10.85 -33.03 -20.58
C PRO A 48 12.17 -33.66 -20.13
N GLN A 49 12.53 -34.77 -20.79
CA GLN A 49 13.89 -35.30 -20.88
C GLN A 49 14.82 -34.28 -21.59
N LEU A 50 16.09 -34.21 -21.16
CA LEU A 50 17.22 -33.84 -22.01
C LEU A 50 18.50 -34.56 -21.54
N ASP A 51 19.36 -34.85 -22.51
CA ASP A 51 20.30 -35.97 -22.67
C ASP A 51 21.59 -36.05 -21.80
N PRO A 52 22.30 -37.21 -21.84
CA PRO A 52 23.55 -37.50 -21.13
C PRO A 52 24.83 -37.22 -21.96
N GLN A 53 25.89 -36.63 -21.36
CA GLN A 53 27.35 -36.77 -21.66
C GLN A 53 28.17 -35.76 -20.82
N VAL A 54 28.94 -36.11 -19.77
CA VAL A 54 30.31 -36.70 -19.66
C VAL A 54 31.49 -35.83 -20.17
N LYS A 55 32.31 -35.27 -19.25
CA LYS A 55 33.80 -35.45 -19.05
C LYS A 55 34.41 -34.28 -18.22
N LYS A 56 35.00 -34.57 -17.04
CA LYS A 56 36.45 -34.61 -16.66
C LYS A 56 37.14 -33.24 -16.66
N SER A 57 38.02 -32.83 -15.75
CA SER A 57 38.66 -33.32 -14.50
C SER A 57 39.32 -32.04 -13.89
N ASP A 58 39.63 -31.94 -12.60
CA ASP A 58 40.95 -32.29 -12.06
C ASP A 58 40.96 -32.24 -10.51
N GLU A 59 41.90 -33.02 -9.99
CA GLU A 59 42.26 -33.35 -8.60
C GLU A 59 42.66 -32.10 -7.77
N GLU A 60 42.67 -32.07 -6.43
CA GLU A 60 43.65 -32.80 -5.61
C GLU A 60 43.45 -32.58 -4.07
N LYS A 61 43.58 -33.69 -3.34
CA LYS A 61 44.09 -33.92 -1.95
C LYS A 61 43.28 -33.67 -0.66
N ALA A 62 43.26 -34.79 0.09
CA ALA A 62 43.41 -34.96 1.55
C ALA A 62 42.16 -34.64 2.39
N ASN A 63 41.74 -35.40 3.41
CA ASN A 63 42.47 -36.31 4.29
C ASN A 63 41.48 -37.27 4.97
N LYS A 64 41.96 -38.47 5.26
CA LYS A 64 41.26 -39.59 5.87
C LYS A 64 41.40 -39.54 7.39
N LYS A 65 40.30 -39.32 8.13
CA LYS A 65 40.13 -39.74 9.55
C LYS A 65 38.66 -40.14 9.74
N ARG A 66 38.36 -41.45 9.77
CA ARG A 66 38.17 -42.25 10.99
C ARG A 66 37.28 -41.55 12.02
N GLY A 67 36.00 -41.86 11.96
CA GLY A 67 35.04 -41.85 13.04
C GLY A 67 34.01 -42.91 12.71
N SER A 68 34.14 -44.08 13.33
CA SER A 68 33.19 -45.17 13.20
C SER A 68 31.77 -44.70 13.53
N PRO A 69 30.71 -45.21 12.87
CA PRO A 69 29.39 -45.14 13.44
C PRO A 69 29.46 -45.89 14.76
N VAL A 70 29.13 -45.21 15.86
CA VAL A 70 28.86 -45.91 17.11
C VAL A 70 27.68 -46.82 16.81
N SER A 71 28.01 -48.10 16.64
CA SER A 71 27.13 -49.21 16.83
C SER A 71 26.63 -49.14 18.27
N THR A 72 25.51 -48.47 18.50
CA THR A 72 24.65 -48.84 19.63
C THR A 72 23.77 -49.97 19.12
N GLN A 73 24.30 -51.18 19.25
CA GLN A 73 23.49 -52.39 19.17
C GLN A 73 22.44 -52.39 20.29
N PRO A 74 21.34 -53.15 20.08
CA PRO A 74 20.09 -53.05 20.80
C PRO A 74 20.26 -53.54 22.23
N GLY A 75 19.94 -52.68 23.18
CA GLY A 75 20.19 -52.97 24.58
C GLY A 75 19.52 -51.96 25.48
N ASP A 76 18.20 -51.83 25.34
CA ASP A 76 17.33 -51.84 26.50
C ASP A 76 15.94 -52.24 26.02
N LYS A 77 15.63 -53.53 26.16
CA LYS A 77 14.24 -53.93 26.26
C LYS A 77 13.77 -53.34 27.59
N GLY A 78 13.44 -52.05 27.58
CA GLY A 78 12.50 -51.51 28.54
C GLY A 78 11.33 -52.46 28.47
N GLN A 79 11.18 -53.25 29.54
CA GLN A 79 10.09 -54.19 29.66
C GLN A 79 8.84 -53.38 29.34
N GLU A 80 8.16 -53.72 28.25
CA GLU A 80 6.72 -53.53 28.20
C GLU A 80 6.21 -54.40 29.35
N GLU A 81 6.23 -53.84 30.56
CA GLU A 81 5.44 -54.35 31.66
C GLU A 81 4.03 -54.34 31.08
N ASN A 82 3.58 -55.53 30.71
CA ASN A 82 2.22 -55.78 30.33
C ASN A 82 1.45 -55.64 31.64
N ILE A 83 1.18 -54.38 32.03
CA ILE A 83 0.45 -54.07 33.25
C ILE A 83 -0.96 -54.58 32.98
N ASP A 84 -1.27 -55.75 33.52
CA ASP A 84 -2.56 -56.40 33.34
C ASP A 84 -3.64 -55.42 33.84
N PRO A 85 -4.58 -54.96 32.99
CA PRO A 85 -5.61 -53.97 33.38
C PRO A 85 -6.53 -54.41 34.52
N LEU A 86 -6.38 -55.65 34.97
CA LEU A 86 -7.13 -56.33 36.01
C LEU A 86 -6.44 -56.28 37.39
N GLU A 87 -5.17 -55.85 37.47
CA GLU A 87 -4.42 -55.76 38.74
C GLU A 87 -4.53 -54.39 39.44
N PHE A 88 -5.13 -53.39 38.77
CA PHE A 88 -5.29 -52.07 39.36
C PHE A 88 -6.35 -52.05 40.48
N SER A 89 -6.01 -51.41 41.59
CA SER A 89 -6.98 -51.12 42.64
C SER A 89 -8.06 -50.16 42.12
N ARG A 90 -9.29 -50.27 42.64
CA ARG A 90 -10.42 -49.39 42.25
C ARG A 90 -10.08 -47.90 42.36
N SER A 91 -9.22 -47.51 43.31
CA SER A 91 -8.73 -46.14 43.47
C SER A 91 -7.78 -45.71 42.35
N GLU A 92 -6.91 -46.60 41.88
CA GLU A 92 -5.96 -46.33 40.79
C GLU A 92 -6.69 -46.16 39.46
N ILE A 93 -7.71 -47.00 39.20
CA ILE A 93 -8.57 -46.89 38.02
C ILE A 93 -9.27 -45.51 37.97
N LEU A 94 -9.76 -45.02 39.11
CA LEU A 94 -10.40 -43.70 39.19
C LEU A 94 -9.41 -42.56 38.90
N ILE A 95 -8.20 -42.64 39.45
CA ILE A 95 -7.14 -41.65 39.19
C ILE A 95 -6.74 -41.66 37.71
N LEU A 96 -6.55 -42.83 37.11
CA LEU A 96 -6.22 -42.97 35.69
C LEU A 96 -7.35 -42.41 34.80
N GLN A 97 -8.61 -42.63 35.17
CA GLN A 97 -9.75 -42.07 34.48
C GLN A 97 -9.78 -40.53 34.57
N GLU A 98 -9.54 -39.96 35.76
CA GLU A 98 -9.46 -38.51 35.97
C GLU A 98 -8.31 -37.89 35.16
N LEU A 99 -7.12 -38.50 35.18
CA LEU A 99 -5.97 -38.07 34.39
C LEU A 99 -6.26 -38.14 32.89
N SER A 100 -6.91 -39.21 32.42
CA SER A 100 -7.33 -39.35 31.01
C SER A 100 -8.34 -38.28 30.60
N GLN A 101 -9.32 -37.98 31.46
CA GLN A 101 -10.29 -36.91 31.22
C GLN A 101 -9.60 -35.54 31.19
N ARG A 102 -8.69 -35.27 32.13
CA ARG A 102 -7.92 -34.04 32.18
C ARG A 102 -7.04 -33.87 30.95
N ARG A 103 -6.38 -34.92 30.49
CA ARG A 103 -5.59 -34.90 29.25
C ARG A 103 -6.46 -34.57 28.04
N LYS A 104 -7.60 -35.25 27.88
CA LYS A 104 -8.55 -34.94 26.80
C LYS A 104 -9.04 -33.49 26.86
N ALA A 105 -9.25 -32.93 28.04
CA ALA A 105 -9.64 -31.53 28.21
C ALA A 105 -8.50 -30.55 27.83
N LEU A 106 -7.25 -30.86 28.19
CA LEU A 106 -6.08 -30.09 27.80
C LEU A 106 -5.87 -30.14 26.28
N ASP A 107 -5.91 -31.32 25.66
CA ASP A 107 -5.74 -31.46 24.21
C ASP A 107 -6.82 -30.67 23.43
N ARG A 108 -8.05 -30.60 23.97
CA ARG A 108 -9.12 -29.77 23.39
C ARG A 108 -8.80 -28.28 23.48
N ARG A 109 -8.25 -27.82 24.61
CA ARG A 109 -7.85 -26.42 24.81
C ARG A 109 -6.67 -26.07 23.92
N GLU A 110 -5.66 -26.93 23.84
CA GLU A 110 -4.49 -26.74 22.97
C GLU A 110 -4.93 -26.58 21.51
N ARG A 111 -5.76 -27.49 21.00
CA ARG A 111 -6.33 -27.36 19.63
C ARG A 111 -7.16 -26.09 19.43
N GLN A 112 -7.80 -25.55 20.47
CA GLN A 112 -8.50 -24.25 20.35
C GLN A 112 -7.51 -23.09 20.28
N ILE A 113 -6.46 -23.12 21.10
CA ILE A 113 -5.41 -22.10 21.14
C ILE A 113 -4.66 -22.08 19.81
N THR A 114 -4.16 -23.21 19.33
CA THR A 114 -3.43 -23.30 18.04
C THR A 114 -4.27 -22.79 16.87
N ARG A 115 -5.58 -23.07 16.85
CA ARG A 115 -6.49 -22.52 15.83
C ARG A 115 -6.63 -21.01 15.92
N ARG A 116 -6.76 -20.46 17.14
CA ARG A 116 -6.83 -19.00 17.34
C ARG A 116 -5.53 -18.32 16.96
N GLU A 117 -4.39 -18.90 17.33
CA GLU A 117 -3.07 -18.38 16.99
C GLU A 117 -2.86 -18.32 15.47
N GLY A 118 -3.23 -19.39 14.74
CA GLY A 118 -3.16 -19.38 13.27
C GLY A 118 -4.04 -18.30 12.64
N LEU A 119 -5.25 -18.08 13.17
CA LEU A 119 -6.14 -17.01 12.70
C LEU A 119 -5.57 -15.62 13.00
N LEU A 120 -5.01 -15.41 14.21
CA LEU A 120 -4.39 -14.16 14.62
C LEU A 120 -3.16 -13.86 13.78
N GLN A 121 -2.31 -14.84 13.53
CA GLN A 121 -1.12 -14.68 12.70
C GLN A 121 -1.46 -14.30 11.26
N ALA A 122 -2.49 -14.95 10.68
CA ALA A 122 -2.99 -14.58 9.36
C ALA A 122 -3.59 -13.16 9.33
N ALA A 123 -4.28 -12.75 10.40
CA ALA A 123 -4.82 -11.40 10.53
C ALA A 123 -3.71 -10.34 10.69
N GLU A 124 -2.68 -10.64 11.48
CA GLU A 124 -1.51 -9.78 11.67
C GLU A 124 -0.75 -9.58 10.35
N LEU A 125 -0.50 -10.67 9.61
CA LEU A 125 0.13 -10.59 8.28
C LEU A 125 -0.68 -9.68 7.34
N LYS A 126 -2.00 -9.85 7.29
CA LYS A 126 -2.89 -9.00 6.50
C LYS A 126 -2.81 -7.53 6.92
N LEU A 127 -2.77 -7.25 8.23
CA LEU A 127 -2.61 -5.89 8.76
C LEU A 127 -1.28 -5.26 8.35
N VAL A 128 -0.17 -6.00 8.46
CA VAL A 128 1.16 -5.54 8.03
C VAL A 128 1.18 -5.23 6.54
N THR A 129 0.61 -6.11 5.71
CA THR A 129 0.49 -5.87 4.26
C THR A 129 -0.32 -4.60 3.97
N LYS A 130 -1.50 -4.45 4.59
CA LYS A 130 -2.37 -3.28 4.42
C LYS A 130 -1.70 -2.00 4.89
N GLN A 131 -0.95 -2.05 6.00
CA GLN A 131 -0.19 -0.90 6.47
C GLN A 131 0.91 -0.51 5.49
N GLY A 132 1.59 -1.49 4.88
CA GLY A 132 2.57 -1.26 3.82
C GLY A 132 1.95 -0.60 2.58
N GLU A 133 0.81 -1.10 2.10
CA GLU A 133 0.06 -0.52 1.00
C GLU A 133 -0.35 0.94 1.29
N LEU A 134 -0.91 1.21 2.47
CA LEU A 134 -1.31 2.56 2.85
C LEU A 134 -0.13 3.52 2.97
N LYS A 135 1.02 3.05 3.46
CA LYS A 135 2.26 3.85 3.50
C LYS A 135 2.73 4.22 2.09
N LYS A 136 2.71 3.26 1.16
CA LYS A 136 3.07 3.49 -0.25
C LYS A 136 2.13 4.51 -0.88
N ILE A 137 0.82 4.32 -0.77
CA ILE A 137 -0.18 5.26 -1.29
C ILE A 137 0.01 6.65 -0.71
N ARG A 138 0.28 6.77 0.61
CA ARG A 138 0.54 8.06 1.24
C ARG A 138 1.80 8.73 0.69
N GLN A 139 2.85 7.96 0.44
CA GLN A 139 4.09 8.47 -0.15
C GLN A 139 3.86 8.91 -1.60
N ASP A 140 3.11 8.14 -2.38
CA ASP A 140 2.77 8.47 -3.76
C ASP A 140 1.92 9.74 -3.83
N ILE A 141 0.92 9.89 -2.97
CA ILE A 141 0.12 11.11 -2.87
C ILE A 141 1.00 12.30 -2.50
N LYS A 142 1.89 12.16 -1.51
CA LYS A 142 2.83 13.24 -1.13
C LYS A 142 3.76 13.61 -2.28
N SER A 143 4.25 12.62 -3.02
CA SER A 143 5.12 12.82 -4.18
C SER A 143 4.38 13.54 -5.32
N LEU A 144 3.17 13.10 -5.65
CA LEU A 144 2.32 13.71 -6.67
C LEU A 144 1.93 15.14 -6.29
N LEU A 145 1.55 15.38 -5.04
CA LEU A 145 1.22 16.71 -4.55
C LEU A 145 2.44 17.63 -4.58
N GLY A 146 3.60 17.13 -4.11
CA GLY A 146 4.86 17.86 -4.21
C GLY A 146 5.23 18.20 -5.64
N ALA A 147 5.09 17.26 -6.58
CA ALA A 147 5.38 17.48 -7.99
C ALA A 147 4.40 18.48 -8.65
N ALA A 148 3.12 18.46 -8.25
CA ALA A 148 2.13 19.43 -8.71
C ALA A 148 2.47 20.84 -8.18
N ASP A 149 2.75 20.96 -6.88
CA ASP A 149 3.14 22.22 -6.24
C ASP A 149 4.43 22.79 -6.86
N GLU A 150 5.42 21.95 -7.14
CA GLU A 150 6.69 22.34 -7.77
C GLU A 150 6.44 22.93 -9.17
N LYS A 151 5.62 22.25 -9.98
CA LYS A 151 5.24 22.71 -11.33
C LYS A 151 4.47 24.01 -11.29
N GLU A 152 3.53 24.15 -10.36
CA GLU A 152 2.76 25.38 -10.20
C GLU A 152 3.65 26.54 -9.74
N LYS A 153 4.53 26.31 -8.76
CA LYS A 153 5.53 27.28 -8.32
C LYS A 153 6.45 27.69 -9.45
N ALA A 154 6.95 26.75 -10.24
CA ALA A 154 7.81 27.04 -11.40
C ALA A 154 7.07 27.88 -12.45
N ARG A 155 5.80 27.54 -12.76
CA ARG A 155 4.96 28.30 -13.69
C ARG A 155 4.74 29.73 -13.19
N LEU A 156 4.40 29.91 -11.92
CA LEU A 156 4.22 31.23 -11.31
C LEU A 156 5.52 32.02 -11.27
N GLN A 157 6.65 31.40 -10.93
CA GLN A 157 7.96 32.06 -10.94
C GLN A 157 8.34 32.52 -12.35
N ASN A 158 8.09 31.72 -13.38
CA ASN A 158 8.34 32.13 -14.76
C ASN A 158 7.46 33.32 -15.14
N LEU A 159 6.19 33.32 -14.72
CA LEU A 159 5.28 34.44 -14.95
C LEU A 159 5.77 35.72 -14.25
N VAL A 160 6.19 35.62 -12.99
CA VAL A 160 6.79 36.73 -12.24
C VAL A 160 8.03 37.26 -12.96
N LYS A 161 8.95 36.39 -13.39
CA LYS A 161 10.17 36.80 -14.11
C LYS A 161 9.88 37.56 -15.40
N ILE A 162 8.89 37.11 -16.18
CA ILE A 162 8.49 37.79 -17.42
C ILE A 162 8.08 39.23 -17.09
N TYR A 163 7.21 39.43 -16.11
CA TYR A 163 6.75 40.77 -15.74
C TYR A 163 7.80 41.62 -15.03
N GLU A 164 8.70 41.03 -14.24
CA GLU A 164 9.81 41.77 -13.60
C GLU A 164 10.86 42.25 -14.61
N SER A 165 11.05 41.52 -15.71
CA SER A 165 11.96 41.87 -16.81
C SER A 165 11.37 42.91 -17.77
N MET A 166 10.04 43.11 -17.74
CA MET A 166 9.34 44.08 -18.58
C MET A 166 9.49 45.51 -18.02
N LYS A 167 9.29 46.52 -18.87
CA LYS A 167 9.22 47.93 -18.46
C LYS A 167 8.01 48.13 -17.53
N PRO A 168 8.15 48.86 -16.41
CA PRO A 168 7.05 49.05 -15.44
C PRO A 168 5.77 49.64 -16.04
N LYS A 169 5.89 50.54 -17.02
CA LYS A 169 4.73 51.14 -17.72
C LYS A 169 3.96 50.12 -18.58
N ASP A 170 4.67 49.20 -19.23
CA ASP A 170 4.03 48.19 -20.08
C ASP A 170 3.37 47.10 -19.21
N ALA A 171 4.04 46.68 -18.14
CA ALA A 171 3.46 45.76 -17.14
C ALA A 171 2.21 46.37 -16.47
N ALA A 172 2.22 47.67 -16.14
CA ALA A 172 1.08 48.36 -15.55
C ALA A 172 -0.15 48.38 -16.45
N ARG A 173 0.03 48.56 -17.77
CA ARG A 173 -1.08 48.49 -18.74
C ARG A 173 -1.76 47.11 -18.71
N ILE A 174 -0.97 46.03 -18.73
CA ILE A 174 -1.48 44.66 -18.66
C ILE A 174 -2.16 44.39 -17.31
N PHE A 175 -1.59 44.87 -16.21
CA PHE A 175 -2.12 44.65 -14.86
C PHE A 175 -3.46 45.39 -14.61
N ASN A 176 -3.71 46.51 -15.30
CA ASN A 176 -5.00 47.19 -15.23
C ASN A 176 -6.14 46.31 -15.77
N GLU A 177 -5.87 45.56 -16.84
CA GLU A 177 -6.84 44.69 -17.53
C GLU A 177 -6.93 43.28 -16.93
N LEU A 178 -5.92 42.86 -16.15
CA LEU A 178 -5.87 41.53 -15.56
C LEU A 178 -6.92 41.32 -14.45
N ASP A 179 -7.36 40.07 -14.31
CA ASP A 179 -8.20 39.62 -13.20
C ASP A 179 -7.48 39.78 -11.86
N MET A 180 -8.24 40.17 -10.83
CA MET A 180 -7.69 40.46 -9.50
C MET A 180 -7.01 39.23 -8.88
N THR A 181 -7.58 38.04 -9.06
CA THR A 181 -7.07 36.79 -8.46
C THR A 181 -5.68 36.46 -8.99
N VAL A 182 -5.51 36.57 -10.32
CA VAL A 182 -4.24 36.29 -11.00
C VAL A 182 -3.20 37.37 -10.66
N LEU A 183 -3.62 38.63 -10.64
CA LEU A 183 -2.76 39.75 -10.28
C LEU A 183 -2.20 39.59 -8.87
N MET A 184 -3.04 39.26 -7.89
CA MET A 184 -2.60 39.05 -6.50
C MET A 184 -1.63 37.88 -6.37
N GLY A 185 -1.85 36.78 -7.09
CA GLY A 185 -0.94 35.63 -7.11
C GLY A 185 0.46 35.96 -7.63
N VAL A 186 0.56 36.84 -8.63
CA VAL A 186 1.84 37.30 -9.20
C VAL A 186 2.49 38.36 -8.30
N VAL A 187 1.73 39.38 -7.89
CA VAL A 187 2.23 40.49 -7.08
C VAL A 187 2.76 40.03 -5.72
N ALA A 188 2.10 39.05 -5.10
CA ALA A 188 2.54 38.49 -3.81
C ALA A 188 3.91 37.79 -3.87
N LYS A 189 4.31 37.29 -5.04
CA LYS A 189 5.61 36.61 -5.25
C LYS A 189 6.68 37.50 -5.89
N MET A 190 6.32 38.72 -6.29
CA MET A 190 7.20 39.66 -6.96
C MET A 190 8.00 40.50 -5.96
N SER A 191 9.17 40.99 -6.35
CA SER A 191 9.96 41.88 -5.50
C SER A 191 9.23 43.21 -5.21
N VAL A 192 9.21 43.61 -3.93
CA VAL A 192 8.48 44.80 -3.45
C VAL A 192 8.84 46.07 -4.25
N ARG A 193 10.13 46.22 -4.61
CA ARG A 193 10.61 47.35 -5.41
C ARG A 193 9.97 47.38 -6.81
N LYS A 194 9.92 46.24 -7.52
CA LYS A 194 9.32 46.15 -8.86
C LYS A 194 7.81 46.38 -8.80
N VAL A 195 7.14 45.81 -7.79
CA VAL A 195 5.72 46.04 -7.51
C VAL A 195 5.41 47.53 -7.37
N ALA A 196 6.17 48.25 -6.54
CA ALA A 196 5.95 49.68 -6.32
C ALA A 196 6.08 50.51 -7.61
N MET A 197 7.06 50.18 -8.46
CA MET A 197 7.26 50.84 -9.76
C MET A 197 6.13 50.54 -10.76
N ILE A 198 5.51 49.37 -10.67
CA ILE A 198 4.37 48.99 -11.54
C ILE A 198 3.11 49.69 -11.03
N ILE A 199 2.82 49.63 -9.73
CA ILE A 199 1.66 50.29 -9.12
C ILE A 199 1.66 51.80 -9.38
N SER A 200 2.82 52.46 -9.36
CA SER A 200 2.90 53.90 -9.65
C SER A 200 2.59 54.26 -11.11
N ALA A 201 2.69 53.30 -12.04
CA ALA A 201 2.34 53.47 -13.44
C ALA A 201 0.94 52.92 -13.80
N MET A 202 0.20 52.38 -12.83
CA MET A 202 -1.15 51.85 -13.00
C MET A 202 -2.23 52.94 -12.91
N GLU A 203 -3.47 52.58 -13.25
CA GLU A 203 -4.61 53.46 -13.00
C GLU A 203 -4.88 53.60 -11.50
N VAL A 204 -5.12 54.83 -11.03
CA VAL A 204 -5.32 55.16 -9.61
C VAL A 204 -6.43 54.31 -8.97
N LYS A 205 -7.52 54.04 -9.70
CA LYS A 205 -8.63 53.22 -9.19
C LYS A 205 -8.16 51.78 -8.92
N LYS A 206 -7.49 51.14 -9.88
CA LYS A 206 -7.01 49.77 -9.75
C LYS A 206 -5.90 49.65 -8.70
N ALA A 207 -4.95 50.58 -8.69
CA ALA A 207 -3.83 50.63 -7.72
C ALA A 207 -4.31 50.65 -6.25
N ARG A 208 -5.35 51.44 -5.95
CA ARG A 208 -5.97 51.47 -4.61
C ARG A 208 -6.55 50.12 -4.21
N VAL A 209 -7.24 49.44 -5.13
CA VAL A 209 -7.83 48.13 -4.86
C VAL A 209 -6.73 47.11 -4.59
N VAL A 210 -5.70 47.04 -5.43
CA VAL A 210 -4.56 46.12 -5.23
C VAL A 210 -3.88 46.35 -3.89
N THR A 211 -3.68 47.62 -3.50
CA THR A 211 -3.05 47.96 -2.21
C THR A 211 -3.92 47.56 -1.02
N ARG A 212 -5.24 47.70 -1.14
CA ARG A 212 -6.20 47.23 -0.12
C ARG A 212 -6.13 45.71 0.04
N GLU A 213 -6.20 44.98 -1.06
CA GLU A 213 -6.13 43.51 -1.07
C GLU A 213 -4.80 42.99 -0.49
N LEU A 214 -3.68 43.65 -0.80
CA LEU A 214 -2.37 43.32 -0.24
C LEU A 214 -2.31 43.55 1.28
N ALA A 215 -2.97 44.60 1.77
CA ALA A 215 -3.05 44.87 3.20
C ALA A 215 -3.93 43.85 3.93
N GLU A 216 -5.03 43.40 3.30
CA GLU A 216 -5.93 42.38 3.84
C GLU A 216 -5.25 41.00 3.89
N GLN A 217 -4.53 40.58 2.84
CA GLN A 217 -3.75 39.33 2.85
C GLN A 217 -2.64 39.31 3.91
N LYS A 218 -2.05 40.46 4.24
CA LYS A 218 -0.97 40.56 5.22
C LYS A 218 -1.43 40.51 6.67
N LYS A 219 -2.73 40.64 6.96
CA LYS A 219 -3.23 40.44 8.32
C LYS A 219 -3.06 38.95 8.64
N PRO A 220 -2.13 38.55 9.53
CA PRO A 220 -2.06 37.16 9.94
C PRO A 220 -3.42 36.79 10.52
N PHE A 221 -3.93 35.61 10.17
CA PHE A 221 -5.16 35.05 10.71
C PHE A 221 -5.12 35.14 12.24
N SER A 222 -5.77 36.15 12.80
CA SER A 222 -5.86 36.37 14.23
C SER A 222 -7.02 35.53 14.73
N LEU A 223 -6.73 34.47 15.47
CA LEU A 223 -7.74 33.72 16.20
C LEU A 223 -8.46 34.69 17.17
N PRO A 224 -9.80 34.76 17.18
CA PRO A 224 -10.51 35.43 18.26
C PRO A 224 -10.12 34.77 19.58
N LYS A 225 -9.80 35.60 20.59
CA LYS A 225 -9.55 35.16 21.97
C LYS A 225 -10.78 34.49 22.57
#